data_AF-Q4SV76-F1
#
_entry.id   AF-Q4SV76-F1
#
_cell.length_a   1.000
_cell.length_b   1.000
_cell.length_c   1.000
_cell.angle_alpha   90.00
_cell.angle_beta   90.00
_cell.angle_gamma   90.00
#
_symmetry.space_group_name_H-M   'P 1'
#
loop_
_entity.id
_entity.type
_entity.pdbx_description
1 polymer ?
#
loop_
_entity_poly.entity_id
_entity_poly.type
_entity_poly.pdbx_seq_one_letter_code
_entity_poly.pdbx_strand_id
1 'polypeptide(L)'
;RRAIKRTVQLYCPFLNKCSITKKNRRQCQACRLRKCQAIGMRQEMVMSEEEIVERRIRLRRRKVLSAPVQLSSQQEETIRELVCSHRKTFDPAFYRFSGFRSREGEEARRAGVFTALPHVTDLTTYMIHDIIAFSKSLTHFK
;
A
#
# COMPACT_ATOMS: atom_id res chain seq x y z
N ARG A 1 -22.71 20.23 -0.71
CA ARG A 1 -21.80 20.58 -1.83
C ARG A 1 -22.51 21.04 -3.09
N ARG A 2 -23.08 20.17 -3.95
CA ARG A 2 -23.71 20.62 -5.24
C ARG A 2 -24.81 21.67 -5.09
N ALA A 3 -25.67 21.50 -4.09
CA ALA A 3 -26.72 22.47 -3.79
C ALA A 3 -26.18 23.79 -3.21
N ILE A 4 -25.02 23.76 -2.53
CA ILE A 4 -24.38 24.97 -1.98
C ILE A 4 -23.68 25.77 -3.08
N LYS A 5 -23.07 25.08 -4.05
CA LYS A 5 -22.39 25.70 -5.19
C LYS A 5 -23.32 26.27 -6.25
N ARG A 6 -24.59 25.86 -6.27
CA ARG A 6 -25.57 26.37 -7.22
C ARG A 6 -26.29 27.55 -6.59
N THR A 7 -26.40 28.64 -7.34
CA THR A 7 -27.16 29.84 -6.95
C THR A 7 -28.67 29.66 -7.08
N VAL A 8 -29.12 28.55 -7.67
CA VAL A 8 -30.54 28.24 -7.88
C VAL A 8 -31.19 27.84 -6.55
N GLN A 9 -32.24 28.57 -6.16
CA GLN A 9 -33.06 28.21 -5.02
C GLN A 9 -33.80 26.89 -5.28
N LEU A 10 -33.77 25.99 -4.30
CA LEU A 10 -34.45 24.70 -4.39
C LEU A 10 -35.85 24.81 -3.81
N TYR A 11 -36.87 24.50 -4.62
CA TYR A 11 -38.25 24.40 -4.15
C TYR A 11 -38.68 22.93 -3.96
N CYS A 12 -39.62 22.71 -3.04
CA CYS A 12 -40.29 21.43 -2.90
C CYS A 12 -41.57 21.44 -3.75
N PRO A 13 -41.78 20.48 -4.66
CA PRO A 13 -43.03 20.41 -5.45
C PRO A 13 -44.21 19.85 -4.65
N PHE A 14 -43.98 19.49 -3.38
CA PHE A 14 -45.00 18.94 -2.48
C PHE A 14 -45.21 19.93 -1.32
N LEU A 15 -45.35 19.44 -0.09
CA LEU A 15 -45.65 20.26 1.09
C LEU A 15 -44.46 20.44 2.03
N ASN A 16 -43.23 20.45 1.51
CA ASN A 16 -42.00 20.61 2.32
C ASN A 16 -41.78 19.54 3.42
N LYS A 17 -42.60 18.47 3.45
CA LYS A 17 -42.63 17.40 4.46
C LYS A 17 -42.21 16.02 3.89
N CYS A 18 -41.44 15.98 2.82
CA CYS A 18 -41.06 14.71 2.17
C CYS A 18 -40.17 13.84 3.08
N SER A 19 -40.52 12.58 3.27
CA SER A 19 -39.68 11.59 3.97
C SER A 19 -38.52 11.14 3.08
N ILE A 20 -37.28 11.50 3.44
CA ILE A 20 -36.09 11.19 2.62
C ILE A 20 -35.49 9.83 3.00
N THR A 21 -35.53 8.88 2.06
CA THR A 21 -35.05 7.50 2.11
C THR A 21 -34.04 7.20 0.97
N LYS A 22 -33.39 6.03 0.99
CA LYS A 22 -32.43 5.63 -0.05
C LYS A 22 -33.05 5.62 -1.47
N LYS A 23 -34.32 5.21 -1.58
CA LYS A 23 -35.05 5.07 -2.85
C LYS A 23 -35.54 6.43 -3.38
N ASN A 24 -36.02 7.33 -2.51
CA ASN A 24 -36.67 8.57 -2.92
C ASN A 24 -35.80 9.85 -2.77
N ARG A 25 -34.57 9.77 -2.25
CA ARG A 25 -33.68 10.93 -2.02
C ARG A 25 -33.36 11.81 -3.23
N ARG A 26 -33.74 11.41 -4.44
CA ARG A 26 -33.59 12.22 -5.67
C ARG A 26 -34.86 12.98 -6.06
N GLN A 27 -36.02 12.62 -5.51
CA GLN A 27 -37.34 13.16 -5.88
C GLN A 27 -37.55 14.60 -5.38
N CYS A 28 -36.94 14.98 -4.24
CA CYS A 28 -37.03 16.34 -3.73
C CYS A 28 -35.67 16.83 -3.24
N GLN A 29 -35.05 17.73 -4.01
CA GLN A 29 -33.75 18.31 -3.66
C GLN A 29 -33.84 19.24 -2.44
N ALA A 30 -34.93 20.00 -2.31
CA ALA A 30 -35.16 20.92 -1.18
C ALA A 30 -35.24 20.19 0.16
N CYS A 31 -36.14 19.20 0.29
CA CYS A 31 -36.29 18.42 1.53
C CYS A 31 -35.03 17.61 1.84
N ARG A 32 -34.30 17.14 0.82
CA ARG A 32 -33.00 16.49 1.02
C ARG A 32 -31.98 17.45 1.61
N LEU A 33 -31.85 18.66 1.07
CA LEU A 33 -30.91 19.66 1.57
C LEU A 33 -31.24 20.05 3.01
N ARG A 34 -32.51 20.30 3.34
CA ARG A 34 -32.93 20.58 4.71
C ARG A 34 -32.60 19.46 5.67
N LYS A 35 -32.86 18.20 5.29
CA LYS A 35 -32.49 17.04 6.11
C LYS A 35 -30.97 16.99 6.33
N CYS A 36 -30.16 17.26 5.31
CA CYS A 36 -28.70 17.35 5.46
C CYS A 36 -28.28 18.43 6.47
N GLN A 37 -28.88 19.62 6.42
CA GLN A 37 -28.61 20.70 7.38
C GLN A 37 -29.07 20.31 8.80
N ALA A 38 -30.25 19.68 8.93
CA ALA A 38 -30.81 19.25 10.20
C ALA A 38 -29.95 18.19 10.92
N ILE A 39 -29.22 17.34 10.17
CA ILE A 39 -28.25 16.39 10.75
C ILE A 39 -26.86 17.02 10.99
N GLY A 40 -26.71 18.34 10.85
CA GLY A 40 -25.48 19.07 11.14
C GLY A 40 -24.50 19.21 9.97
N MET A 41 -24.91 18.99 8.71
CA MET A 41 -24.03 19.29 7.58
C MET A 41 -23.86 20.81 7.41
N ARG A 42 -22.66 21.29 7.69
CA ARG A 42 -22.23 22.69 7.62
C ARG A 42 -21.87 23.09 6.19
N GLN A 43 -22.40 24.21 5.71
CA GLN A 43 -22.16 24.70 4.34
C GLN A 43 -20.80 25.37 4.19
N GLU A 44 -20.31 26.01 5.25
CA GLU A 44 -19.00 26.63 5.40
C GLU A 44 -17.85 25.62 5.30
N MET A 45 -18.11 24.32 5.49
CA MET A 45 -17.13 23.26 5.29
C MET A 45 -17.01 22.83 3.81
N VAL A 46 -17.82 23.43 2.92
CA VAL A 46 -17.71 23.19 1.48
C VAL A 46 -16.71 24.19 0.90
N MET A 47 -15.58 23.66 0.40
CA MET A 47 -14.56 24.49 -0.24
C MET A 47 -15.14 25.42 -1.32
N SER A 48 -14.71 26.67 -1.30
CA SER A 48 -14.99 27.68 -2.32
C SER A 48 -14.36 27.31 -3.66
N GLU A 49 -14.73 28.01 -4.74
CA GLU A 49 -14.10 27.76 -6.04
C GLU A 49 -12.61 28.15 -6.02
N GLU A 50 -12.26 29.24 -5.32
CA GLU A 50 -10.90 29.73 -5.13
C GLU A 50 -10.05 28.69 -4.39
N GLU A 51 -10.55 28.13 -3.27
CA GLU A 51 -9.83 27.11 -2.50
C GLU A 51 -9.61 25.82 -3.31
N ILE A 52 -10.54 25.46 -4.19
CA ILE A 52 -10.41 24.30 -5.07
C ILE A 52 -9.34 24.53 -6.13
N VAL A 53 -9.30 25.74 -6.72
CA VAL A 53 -8.26 26.12 -7.67
C VAL A 53 -6.89 26.10 -6.99
N GLU A 54 -6.77 26.68 -5.80
CA GLU A 54 -5.52 26.72 -5.05
C GLU A 54 -5.04 25.32 -4.66
N ARG A 55 -5.96 24.46 -4.19
CA ARG A 55 -5.65 23.05 -3.95
C ARG A 55 -5.16 22.35 -5.22
N ARG A 56 -5.76 22.63 -6.38
CA ARG A 56 -5.34 22.04 -7.67
C ARG A 56 -3.96 22.53 -8.08
N ILE A 57 -3.64 23.82 -7.88
CA ILE A 57 -2.31 24.39 -8.14
C ILE A 57 -1.27 23.73 -7.22
N ARG A 58 -1.54 23.65 -5.91
CA ARG A 58 -0.66 22.99 -4.94
C ARG A 58 -0.36 21.54 -5.30
N LEU A 59 -1.39 20.78 -5.68
CA LEU A 59 -1.22 19.37 -6.09
C LEU A 59 -0.41 19.25 -7.38
N ARG A 60 -0.60 20.15 -8.36
CA ARG A 60 0.22 20.19 -9.57
C ARG A 60 1.67 20.53 -9.26
N ARG A 61 1.93 21.54 -8.42
CA ARG A 61 3.28 21.90 -7.97
C ARG A 61 3.97 20.73 -7.25
N ARG A 62 3.27 20.05 -6.34
CA ARG A 62 3.81 18.86 -5.65
C ARG A 62 4.20 17.77 -6.64
N LYS A 63 3.39 17.53 -7.68
CA LYS A 63 3.71 16.55 -8.73
C LYS A 63 4.93 16.94 -9.56
N VAL A 64 5.12 18.23 -9.83
CA VAL A 64 6.29 18.74 -10.57
C VAL A 64 7.55 18.68 -9.70
N LEU A 65 7.45 19.01 -8.41
CA LEU A 65 8.55 18.93 -7.45
C LEU A 65 8.90 17.47 -7.09
N SER A 66 7.93 16.56 -7.14
CA SER A 66 8.17 15.11 -7.10
C SER A 66 8.57 14.60 -8.49
N ALA A 67 9.58 15.22 -9.10
CA ALA A 67 10.18 14.67 -10.31
C ALA A 67 10.51 13.19 -10.06
N PRO A 68 10.32 12.29 -11.04
CA PRO A 68 10.72 10.90 -10.91
C PRO A 68 12.20 10.89 -10.50
N VAL A 69 12.54 10.17 -9.43
CA VAL A 69 13.91 10.04 -8.93
C VAL A 69 14.79 9.65 -10.12
N GLN A 70 15.58 10.60 -10.61
CA GLN A 70 16.57 10.35 -11.65
C GLN A 70 17.77 9.72 -10.95
N LEU A 71 18.03 8.45 -11.22
CA LEU A 71 19.21 7.77 -10.72
C LEU A 71 20.42 8.23 -11.54
N SER A 72 21.56 8.43 -10.89
CA SER A 72 22.81 8.60 -11.62
C SER A 72 23.20 7.29 -12.31
N SER A 73 24.00 7.37 -13.37
CA SER A 73 24.54 6.18 -14.04
C SER A 73 25.24 5.22 -13.07
N GLN A 74 25.98 5.77 -12.09
CA GLN A 74 26.64 5.00 -11.04
C GLN A 74 25.63 4.28 -10.13
N GLN A 75 24.53 4.93 -9.75
CA GLN A 75 23.48 4.32 -8.95
C GLN A 75 22.79 3.18 -9.73
N GLU A 76 22.51 3.39 -11.01
CA GLU A 76 21.94 2.34 -11.87
C GLU A 76 22.86 1.14 -12.04
N GLU A 77 24.16 1.37 -12.19
CA GLU A 77 25.16 0.31 -12.24
C GLU A 77 25.23 -0.48 -10.93
N THR A 78 25.27 0.22 -9.79
CA THR A 78 25.27 -0.41 -8.46
C THR A 78 24.01 -1.25 -8.26
N ILE A 79 22.84 -0.74 -8.62
CA ILE A 79 21.57 -1.49 -8.53
C ILE A 79 21.60 -2.72 -9.43
N ARG A 80 22.09 -2.59 -10.67
CA ARG A 80 22.22 -3.73 -11.60
C ARG A 80 23.13 -4.81 -11.05
N GLU A 81 24.28 -4.43 -10.48
CA GLU A 81 25.21 -5.36 -9.86
C GLU A 81 24.58 -6.11 -8.70
N LEU A 82 23.93 -5.40 -7.76
CA LEU A 82 23.28 -5.99 -6.60
C LEU A 82 22.18 -6.99 -7.02
N VAL A 83 21.32 -6.62 -7.97
CA VAL A 83 20.24 -7.49 -8.45
C VAL A 83 20.80 -8.73 -9.16
N CYS A 84 21.81 -8.55 -10.01
CA CYS A 84 22.45 -9.65 -10.73
C CYS A 84 23.11 -10.64 -9.76
N SER A 85 23.87 -10.11 -8.79
CA SER A 85 24.55 -10.90 -7.75
C SER A 85 23.56 -11.68 -6.89
N HIS A 86 22.46 -11.05 -6.49
CA HIS A 86 21.42 -11.70 -5.70
C HIS A 86 20.75 -12.85 -6.47
N ARG A 87 20.36 -12.61 -7.74
CA ARG A 87 19.73 -13.66 -8.58
C ARG A 87 20.62 -14.87 -8.83
N LYS A 88 21.95 -14.68 -8.85
CA LYS A 88 22.89 -15.78 -9.06
C LYS A 88 23.10 -16.62 -7.80
N THR A 89 23.03 -16.00 -6.64
CA THR A 89 23.42 -16.63 -5.38
C THR A 89 22.22 -17.20 -4.66
N PHE A 90 21.13 -16.44 -4.57
CA PHE A 90 19.90 -16.85 -3.90
C PHE A 90 19.11 -17.87 -4.73
N ASP A 91 18.75 -18.98 -4.09
CA ASP A 91 17.84 -19.99 -4.65
C ASP A 91 16.43 -19.84 -4.05
N PRO A 92 15.52 -19.08 -4.69
CA PRO A 92 14.20 -18.81 -4.12
C PRO A 92 13.31 -20.05 -4.01
N ALA A 93 13.61 -21.11 -4.77
CA ALA A 93 12.84 -22.36 -4.76
C ALA A 93 13.58 -23.48 -4.02
N PHE A 94 14.74 -23.19 -3.44
CA PHE A 94 15.55 -24.16 -2.70
C PHE A 94 15.91 -25.41 -3.52
N TYR A 95 16.03 -25.30 -4.86
CA TYR A 95 16.36 -26.44 -5.73
C TYR A 95 17.72 -27.07 -5.39
N ARG A 96 18.69 -26.24 -4.96
CA ARG A 96 20.03 -26.65 -4.55
C ARG A 96 20.09 -27.09 -3.10
N PHE A 97 18.99 -26.94 -2.35
CA PHE A 97 18.93 -27.31 -0.95
C PHE A 97 18.33 -28.71 -0.80
N SER A 98 19.20 -29.69 -0.58
CA SER A 98 18.85 -31.10 -0.40
C SER A 98 19.58 -31.69 0.81
N GLY A 99 19.03 -32.74 1.41
CA GLY A 99 19.69 -33.47 2.51
C GLY A 99 19.41 -32.93 3.92
N PHE A 100 18.15 -32.59 4.22
CA PHE A 100 17.76 -32.22 5.58
C PHE A 100 17.97 -33.36 6.57
N ARG A 101 18.38 -33.00 7.78
CA ARG A 101 18.24 -33.86 8.95
C ARG A 101 16.78 -33.92 9.40
N SER A 102 15.97 -34.73 8.70
CA SER A 102 14.66 -35.16 9.19
C SER A 102 14.85 -36.34 10.13
N ARG A 103 14.53 -36.15 11.41
CA ARG A 103 14.54 -37.24 12.40
C ARG A 103 13.27 -38.07 12.23
N GLU A 104 13.26 -38.99 11.28
CA GLU A 104 12.19 -39.98 11.15
C GLU A 104 12.45 -41.16 12.10
N GLY A 105 11.48 -41.49 12.95
CA GLY A 105 11.52 -42.67 13.84
C GLY A 105 11.18 -42.40 15.31
N GLU A 106 10.99 -43.48 16.08
CA GLU A 106 10.57 -43.49 17.50
C GLU A 106 11.41 -42.60 18.43
N GLU A 107 12.62 -42.26 18.00
CA GLU A 107 13.54 -41.36 18.69
C GLU A 107 12.97 -39.94 18.80
N ALA A 108 12.18 -39.44 17.84
CA ALA A 108 11.53 -38.13 17.89
C ALA A 108 10.54 -37.98 19.06
N ARG A 109 9.95 -39.09 19.54
CA ARG A 109 9.03 -39.09 20.69
C ARG A 109 9.75 -38.94 22.04
N ARG A 110 11.07 -39.22 22.08
CA ARG A 110 11.91 -39.09 23.29
C ARG A 110 12.56 -37.70 23.43
N ALA A 111 12.70 -36.93 22.36
CA ALA A 111 13.46 -35.68 22.37
C ALA A 111 12.58 -34.42 22.29
N GLY A 112 11.96 -34.06 23.41
CA GLY A 112 11.54 -32.70 23.75
C GLY A 112 10.77 -31.86 22.69
N VAL A 113 10.67 -30.55 22.96
CA VAL A 113 9.89 -29.56 22.17
C VAL A 113 10.61 -29.13 20.87
N PHE A 114 11.84 -29.60 20.64
CA PHE A 114 12.78 -29.04 19.66
C PHE A 114 13.06 -29.94 18.46
N THR A 115 12.05 -30.70 18.02
CA THR A 115 12.17 -31.68 16.93
C THR A 115 12.55 -31.07 15.58
N ALA A 116 12.21 -29.80 15.33
CA ALA A 116 12.52 -29.09 14.09
C ALA A 116 13.88 -28.35 14.10
N LEU A 117 14.58 -28.25 15.24
CA LEU A 117 15.84 -27.49 15.32
C LEU A 117 16.90 -27.97 14.32
N PRO A 118 17.13 -29.28 14.10
CA PRO A 118 18.13 -29.74 13.13
C PRO A 118 17.84 -29.23 11.70
N HIS A 119 16.58 -29.29 11.28
CA HIS A 119 16.15 -28.77 9.98
C HIS A 119 16.34 -27.25 9.89
N VAL A 120 15.97 -26.50 10.94
CA VAL A 120 16.16 -25.05 10.98
C VAL A 120 17.65 -24.71 10.90
N THR A 121 18.52 -25.43 11.62
CA THR A 121 19.96 -25.21 11.56
C THR A 121 20.54 -25.45 10.16
N ASP A 122 20.07 -26.49 9.46
CA ASP A 122 20.49 -26.80 8.09
C ASP A 122 20.09 -25.67 7.14
N LEU A 123 18.84 -25.21 7.25
CA LEU A 123 18.32 -24.11 6.43
C LEU A 123 19.08 -22.81 6.70
N THR A 124 19.31 -22.46 7.96
CA THR A 124 20.07 -21.25 8.30
C THR A 124 21.51 -21.33 7.79
N THR A 125 22.15 -22.50 7.86
CA THR A 125 23.52 -22.70 7.37
C THR A 125 23.56 -22.51 5.86
N TYR A 126 22.62 -23.12 5.13
CA TYR A 126 22.49 -22.95 3.69
C TYR A 126 22.29 -21.48 3.29
N MET A 127 21.40 -20.75 3.98
CA MET A 127 21.18 -19.32 3.73
C MET A 127 22.40 -18.45 4.04
N ILE A 128 23.17 -18.79 5.08
CA ILE A 128 24.44 -18.10 5.38
C ILE A 128 25.45 -18.29 4.25
N HIS A 129 25.54 -19.49 3.67
CA HIS A 129 26.40 -19.72 2.51
C HIS A 129 26.01 -18.83 1.31
N ASP A 130 24.71 -18.70 1.02
CA ASP A 130 24.21 -17.81 -0.04
C ASP A 130 24.57 -16.33 0.23
N ILE A 131 24.45 -15.87 1.48
CA ILE A 131 24.83 -14.50 1.88
C ILE A 131 26.33 -14.26 1.71
N ILE A 132 27.17 -15.23 2.11
CA ILE A 132 28.62 -15.14 1.92
C ILE A 132 28.96 -15.10 0.43
N ALA A 133 28.33 -15.95 -0.38
CA ALA A 133 28.53 -15.99 -1.83
C ALA A 133 28.10 -14.67 -2.50
N PHE A 134 26.94 -14.13 -2.10
CA PHE A 134 26.45 -12.82 -2.55
C PHE A 134 27.47 -11.73 -2.25
N SER A 135 27.92 -11.65 -1.00
CA SER A 135 28.85 -10.62 -0.56
C SER A 135 30.15 -10.69 -1.37
N LYS A 136 30.73 -11.89 -1.54
CA LYS A 136 31.94 -12.10 -2.35
C LYS A 136 31.77 -11.78 -3.84
N SER A 137 30.56 -11.77 -4.37
CA SER A 137 30.30 -11.44 -5.78
C SER A 137 30.26 -9.94 -6.06
N LEU A 138 30.14 -9.10 -5.03
CA LEU A 138 30.15 -7.63 -5.18
C LEU A 138 31.57 -7.11 -5.38
N THR A 139 31.76 -6.27 -6.38
CA THR A 139 33.05 -5.66 -6.74
C THR A 139 33.70 -4.91 -5.58
N HIS A 140 32.91 -4.16 -4.82
CA HIS A 140 33.36 -3.34 -3.70
C HIS A 140 33.56 -4.10 -2.38
N PHE A 141 33.21 -5.39 -2.31
CA PHE A 141 33.34 -6.20 -1.09
C PHE A 141 34.56 -7.14 -1.10
N LYS A 142 35.26 -7.22 -2.23
CA LYS A 142 36.44 -8.08 -2.40
C LYS A 142 37.61 -7.69 -1.49
#